data_AF-A0A7C0W2N3-F1
#
_entry.id   AF-A0A7C0W2N3-F1
#
_cell.length_a   1.000
_cell.length_b   1.000
_cell.length_c   1.000
_cell.angle_alpha   90.00
_cell.angle_beta   90.00
_cell.angle_gamma   90.00
#
_symmetry.space_group_name_H-M   'P 1'
#
loop_
_entity.id
_entity.type
_entity.pdbx_description
1 polymer ?
#
loop_
_entity_poly.entity_id
_entity_poly.type
_entity_poly.pdbx_seq_one_letter_code
_entity_poly.pdbx_strand_id
1 'polypeptide(L)' 'MRLLLRPSRWRDNTAMAGVIREIVFGAEDGAVQNTALIAGMVGANLTNRVIVIAGLINAIAGVISMAIGTIFGIQT' A
#
# COMPACT_ATOMS: atom_id res chain seq x y z
N MET A 1 -30.60 -8.61 -35.90
CA MET A 1 -30.96 -8.83 -34.48
C MET A 1 -30.03 -9.90 -33.90
N ARG A 2 -28.99 -9.54 -33.15
CA ARG A 2 -28.23 -10.49 -32.31
C ARG A 2 -28.23 -9.94 -30.89
N LEU A 3 -28.79 -10.75 -30.00
CA LEU A 3 -28.98 -10.47 -28.60
C LEU A 3 -27.67 -10.07 -27.91
N LEU A 4 -27.79 -8.99 -27.15
CA LEU A 4 -26.96 -8.63 -26.01
C LEU A 4 -27.04 -9.74 -24.96
N LEU A 5 -26.13 -10.70 -25.01
CA LEU A 5 -25.79 -11.46 -23.81
C LEU A 5 -24.94 -10.53 -22.95
N ARG A 6 -25.61 -9.88 -21.99
CA ARG A 6 -25.00 -9.05 -20.95
C ARG A 6 -24.44 -9.97 -19.86
N PRO A 7 -23.12 -10.24 -19.77
CA PRO A 7 -22.56 -10.70 -18.52
C PRO A 7 -22.50 -9.45 -17.62
N SER A 8 -22.78 -9.45 -16.32
CA SER A 8 -22.15 -10.28 -15.32
C SER A 8 -22.70 -9.82 -13.97
N ARG A 9 -23.35 -10.72 -13.23
CA ARG A 9 -23.82 -10.50 -11.84
C ARG A 9 -22.74 -10.89 -10.81
N TRP A 10 -21.51 -11.08 -11.27
CA TRP A 10 -20.34 -11.49 -10.49
C TRP A 10 -19.37 -10.34 -10.19
N ARG A 11 -19.69 -9.11 -10.62
CA ARG A 11 -18.80 -7.94 -10.55
C ARG A 11 -18.83 -7.23 -9.18
N ASP A 12 -19.91 -7.39 -8.42
CA ASP A 12 -20.15 -6.58 -7.22
C ASP A 12 -19.25 -7.02 -6.05
N ASN A 13 -19.04 -8.34 -5.89
CA ASN A 13 -18.15 -8.88 -4.85
C ASN A 13 -16.66 -8.66 -5.16
N THR A 14 -16.29 -8.49 -6.43
CA THR A 14 -14.88 -8.28 -6.82
C THR A 14 -14.38 -6.88 -6.51
N ALA A 15 -15.25 -5.86 -6.53
CA ALA A 15 -14.87 -4.49 -6.20
C ALA A 15 -14.50 -4.36 -4.72
N MET A 16 -15.32 -4.90 -3.81
CA MET A 16 -15.02 -4.90 -2.38
C MET A 16 -13.81 -5.76 -2.03
N ALA A 17 -13.68 -6.93 -2.66
CA ALA A 17 -12.48 -7.76 -2.50
C ALA A 17 -11.20 -7.06 -2.98
N GLY A 18 -11.29 -6.21 -4.01
CA GLY A 18 -10.17 -5.38 -4.49
C GLY A 18 -9.72 -4.37 -3.45
N VAL A 19 -10.64 -3.57 -2.92
CA VAL A 19 -10.35 -2.55 -1.89
C VAL A 19 -9.74 -3.18 -0.64
N ILE A 20 -10.29 -4.30 -0.17
CA ILE A 20 -9.75 -5.00 1.00
C ILE A 20 -8.32 -5.48 0.75
N ARG A 21 -8.04 -6.03 -0.44
CA ARG A 21 -6.69 -6.48 -0.79
C ARG A 21 -5.71 -5.32 -0.82
N GLU A 22 -6.08 -4.18 -1.41
CA GLU A 22 -5.22 -2.99 -1.45
C GLU A 22 -4.89 -2.47 -0.05
N ILE A 23 -5.87 -2.43 0.86
CA ILE A 23 -5.65 -2.02 2.26
C ILE A 23 -4.72 -3.00 2.98
N VAL A 24 -4.93 -4.31 2.81
CA VAL A 24 -4.10 -5.34 3.46
C VAL A 24 -2.67 -5.33 2.92
N PHE A 25 -2.49 -5.23 1.61
CA PHE A 25 -1.16 -5.11 1.01
C PHE A 25 -0.46 -3.82 1.42
N GLY A 26 -1.18 -2.70 1.50
CA GLY A 26 -0.59 -1.46 1.98
C GLY A 26 -0.16 -1.53 3.46
N ALA A 27 -0.95 -2.18 4.32
CA ALA A 27 -0.60 -2.37 5.72
C ALA A 27 0.61 -3.30 5.91
N GLU A 28 0.68 -4.38 5.13
CA GLU A 28 1.77 -5.35 5.17
C GLU A 28 3.09 -4.73 4.68
N ASP A 29 3.06 -4.11 3.50
CA ASP A 29 4.23 -3.45 2.92
C ASP A 29 4.75 -2.32 3.83
N GLY A 30 3.86 -1.50 4.39
CA GLY A 30 4.23 -0.43 5.33
C GLY A 30 4.87 -0.96 6.63
N ALA A 31 4.35 -2.06 7.19
CA ALA A 31 4.91 -2.68 8.39
C ALA A 31 6.28 -3.33 8.13
N VAL A 32 6.42 -4.05 7.00
CA VAL A 32 7.68 -4.70 6.61
C VAL A 32 8.75 -3.65 6.29
N GLN A 33 8.42 -2.62 5.50
CA GLN A 33 9.33 -1.53 5.14
C GLN A 33 9.85 -0.80 6.39
N ASN A 34 8.97 -0.41 7.31
CA ASN A 34 9.39 0.34 8.49
C ASN A 34 10.23 -0.52 9.46
N THR A 35 9.88 -1.81 9.59
CA THR A 35 10.66 -2.75 10.42
C THR A 35 12.05 -2.98 9.84
N ALA A 36 12.16 -3.18 8.52
CA ALA A 36 13.43 -3.33 7.82
C ALA A 36 14.31 -2.08 7.96
N LEU A 37 13.72 -0.89 7.81
CA LEU A 37 14.42 0.38 8.01
C LEU A 37 14.97 0.49 9.44
N ILE A 38 14.13 0.31 10.45
CA ILE A 38 14.53 0.43 11.85
C ILE A 38 15.61 -0.62 12.18
N ALA A 39 15.45 -1.87 11.73
CA ALA A 39 16.44 -2.93 11.93
C ALA A 39 17.80 -2.57 11.32
N GLY A 40 17.82 -2.04 10.10
CA GLY A 40 19.04 -1.56 9.44
C GLY A 40 19.69 -0.39 10.17
N MET A 41 18.89 0.58 10.62
CA MET A 41 19.41 1.75 11.35
C MET A 41 19.95 1.39 12.74
N VAL A 42 19.33 0.43 13.43
CA VAL A 42 19.86 -0.14 14.68
C VAL A 42 21.17 -0.88 14.40
N GLY A 43 21.24 -1.68 13.34
CA GLY A 43 22.48 -2.36 12.91
C GLY A 43 23.61 -1.40 12.54
N ALA A 44 23.28 -0.20 12.04
CA ALA A 44 24.22 0.88 11.75
C ALA A 44 24.62 1.72 12.98
N ASN A 45 24.14 1.38 14.19
CA ASN A 45 24.43 2.07 15.45
C ASN A 45 24.08 3.58 15.42
N LEU A 46 22.98 3.93 14.75
CA LEU A 46 22.46 5.30 14.72
C LEU A 46 21.77 5.66 16.05
N THR A 47 21.72 6.95 16.37
CA THR A 47 21.06 7.43 17.59
C THR A 47 19.55 7.20 17.54
N ASN A 48 18.94 6.75 18.64
CA ASN A 48 17.49 6.50 18.76
C ASN A 48 16.61 7.66 18.26
N ARG A 49 17.04 8.92 18.51
CA ARG A 49 16.31 10.11 18.04
C ARG A 49 16.19 10.15 16.51
N VAL A 50 17.26 9.78 15.81
CA VAL A 50 17.28 9.73 14.34
C VAL A 50 16.41 8.58 13.84
N ILE A 51 16.47 7.42 14.49
CA ILE A 51 15.68 6.23 14.13
C ILE A 51 14.17 6.52 14.21
N VAL A 52 13.70 7.13 15.30
CA VAL A 52 12.27 7.44 15.48
C VAL A 52 11.78 8.46 14.46
N ILE A 53 12.55 9.53 14.22
CA ILE A 53 12.19 10.56 13.25
C ILE A 53 12.17 9.97 11.83
N ALA A 54 13.20 9.20 11.47
CA ALA A 54 13.28 8.56 10.16
C ALA A 54 12.14 7.57 9.94
N GLY A 55 11.81 6.73 10.94
CA GLY A 55 10.68 5.81 10.86
C GLY A 55 9.33 6.53 10.67
N LEU A 56 9.11 7.66 11.35
CA LEU A 56 7.89 8.46 11.17
C LEU A 56 7.81 9.09 9.77
N ILE A 57 8.91 9.67 9.30
CA ILE A 57 8.99 10.23 7.94
C ILE A 57 8.75 9.15 6.90
N ASN A 58 9.36 7.98 7.08
CA ASN A 58 9.22 6.83 6.20
C ASN A 58 7.78 6.31 6.14
N ALA A 59 7.09 6.21 7.29
CA ALA A 59 5.68 5.80 7.33
C ALA A 59 4.78 6.78 6.55
N ILE A 60 4.98 8.09 6.74
CA ILE A 60 4.22 9.12 6.01
C ILE A 60 4.53 9.06 4.50
N ALA A 61 5.81 8.94 4.14
CA ALA A 61 6.24 8.83 2.74
C ALA A 61 5.64 7.59 2.04
N GLY A 62 5.58 6.45 2.74
CA GLY A 62 4.96 5.22 2.22
C GLY A 62 3.47 5.39 1.92
N VAL A 63 2.70 5.96 2.85
CA VAL A 63 1.26 6.22 2.64
C VAL A 63 1.03 7.18 1.47
N ILE A 64 1.85 8.23 1.35
CA ILE A 64 1.78 9.17 0.22
C ILE A 64 2.11 8.47 -1.10
N SER A 65 3.13 7.61 -1.13
CA SER A 65 3.51 6.85 -2.33
C SER A 65 2.39 5.92 -2.80
N MET A 66 1.74 5.21 -1.86
CA MET A 66 0.59 4.35 -2.17
C MET A 66 -0.60 5.16 -2.69
N ALA A 67 -0.93 6.28 -2.03
CA ALA A 67 -2.00 7.17 -2.48
C ALA A 67 -1.74 7.71 -3.89
N ILE A 68 -0.51 8.13 -4.19
CA ILE A 68 -0.08 8.57 -5.53
C ILE A 68 -0.21 7.41 -6.53
N GLY A 69 0.24 6.21 -6.19
CA GLY A 69 0.11 5.02 -7.03
C GLY A 69 -1.35 4.73 -7.41
N THR A 70 -2.27 4.93 -6.47
CA THR A 70 -3.70 4.81 -6.76
C THR A 70 -4.23 5.93 -7.64
N ILE A 71 -3.71 7.16 -7.62
CA ILE A 71 -4.22 8.25 -8.47
C ILE A 71 -3.69 8.13 -9.90
N PHE A 72 -2.42 7.76 -10.07
CA PHE A 72 -1.77 7.68 -11.38
C PHE A 72 -1.91 6.30 -12.04
N GLY A 73 -2.15 5.23 -11.26
CA GLY A 73 -2.30 3.87 -11.75
C GLY A 73 -3.67 3.53 -12.37
N ILE A 74 -4.69 4.38 -12.21
CA ILE A 74 -6.05 4.14 -12.75
C ILE A 74 -6.19 4.47 -14.24
N GLN A 75 -5.09 4.48 -14.99
CA GLN A 75 -5.09 4.88 -16.39
C GLN A 75 -4.43 3.83 -17.30
N THR A 76 -4.97 2.60 -17.29
CA THR A 76 -4.98 1.65 -18.42
C THR A 76 -6.01 0.54 -18.22
#